data_AF-A0A5C7NLU3-F1
#
_entry.id   AF-A0A5C7NLU3-F1
#
_cell.length_a   1.000
_cell.length_b   1.000
_cell.length_c   1.000
_cell.angle_alpha   90.00
_cell.angle_beta   90.00
_cell.angle_gamma   90.00
#
_symmetry.space_group_name_H-M   'P 1'
#
loop_
_entity.id
_entity.type
_entity.pdbx_description
1 polymer ?
#
loop_
_entity_poly.entity_id
_entity_poly.type
_entity_poly.pdbx_seq_one_letter_code
_entity_poly.pdbx_strand_id
1 'polypeptide(L)'
;MSPISASIRRHHRLLLCLLLSLACAGCAPQALLGYRADAPLTANLPLGAAPVRDARAAFAPVFERELHATDPAGDVNTWLHTSAVGGQDATAALAGIDRRFAERRARTAVLVVPGLLGDCVDDQSVPFGDGELRERELEAVAAYAQYADLGLQSIRMLRMPGRAPSEANGAALAAALREAAAHDDVAHIVLVGYSKGTSDALHALAALEAGGGVPQKVSALVSVAGAVMGTPLADHYEALYDGVSSRVSPFGCSASAGGELASLTRRERAAWLAAHRPPPSLAYHSVVAFAAPDETAAFLRRSQSMLAAIDPRNDGQMVAADAMLPGSALIAAARADHWSIALPLERNPHLLVRAVAPSRPFPRPALFRAIVKWAVGTMP
;
A
#
# COMPACT_ATOMS: atom_id res chain seq x y z
N MET A 1 11.04 -48.29 -56.01
CA MET A 1 11.33 -47.48 -54.81
C MET A 1 10.50 -48.00 -53.65
N SER A 2 11.12 -48.65 -52.67
CA SER A 2 10.42 -49.44 -51.65
C SER A 2 9.61 -48.58 -50.65
N PRO A 3 8.41 -49.01 -50.23
CA PRO A 3 7.51 -48.27 -49.34
C PRO A 3 8.13 -47.92 -47.97
N ILE A 4 9.18 -48.63 -47.57
CA ILE A 4 9.95 -48.38 -46.34
C ILE A 4 10.68 -47.02 -46.38
N SER A 5 11.16 -46.60 -47.55
CA SER A 5 11.92 -45.34 -47.71
C SER A 5 11.04 -44.08 -47.69
N ALA A 6 9.74 -44.22 -47.93
CA ALA A 6 8.76 -43.14 -47.83
C ALA A 6 8.29 -42.92 -46.38
N SER A 7 8.20 -44.00 -45.59
CA SER A 7 7.85 -43.94 -44.17
C SER A 7 8.94 -43.24 -43.36
N ILE A 8 10.22 -43.63 -43.51
CA ILE A 8 11.35 -43.02 -42.79
C ILE A 8 11.46 -41.51 -43.06
N ARG A 9 11.22 -41.08 -44.30
CA ARG A 9 11.22 -39.64 -44.68
C ARG A 9 10.07 -38.83 -44.08
N ARG A 10 8.91 -39.43 -43.80
CA ARG A 10 7.81 -38.75 -43.09
C ARG A 10 8.11 -38.57 -41.61
N HIS A 11 8.68 -39.59 -40.96
CA HIS A 11 9.03 -39.53 -39.54
C HIS A 11 10.14 -38.51 -39.26
N HIS A 12 11.14 -38.38 -40.14
CA HIS A 12 12.15 -37.33 -40.01
C HIS A 12 11.60 -35.92 -40.22
N ARG A 13 10.62 -35.72 -41.12
CA ARG A 13 9.97 -34.41 -41.31
C ARG A 13 9.07 -34.02 -40.13
N LEU A 14 8.34 -34.98 -39.56
CA LEU A 14 7.54 -34.79 -38.35
C LEU A 14 8.42 -34.48 -37.13
N LEU A 15 9.52 -35.19 -36.95
CA LEU A 15 10.47 -34.94 -35.85
C LEU A 15 11.16 -33.58 -35.99
N LEU A 16 11.53 -33.18 -37.22
CA LEU A 16 12.12 -31.87 -37.49
C LEU A 16 11.12 -30.73 -37.27
N CYS A 17 9.87 -30.88 -37.69
CA CYS A 17 8.80 -29.91 -37.39
C CYS A 17 8.51 -29.82 -35.89
N LEU A 18 8.54 -30.93 -35.16
CA LEU A 18 8.35 -30.95 -33.70
C LEU A 18 9.52 -30.23 -33.00
N LEU A 19 10.76 -30.52 -33.39
CA LEU A 19 11.96 -29.86 -32.86
C LEU A 19 12.01 -28.36 -33.21
N LEU A 20 11.58 -27.96 -34.42
CA LEU A 20 11.41 -26.56 -34.80
C LEU A 20 10.30 -25.87 -33.99
N SER A 21 9.18 -26.55 -33.70
CA SER A 21 8.14 -26.00 -32.85
C SER A 21 8.56 -25.87 -31.38
N LEU A 22 9.38 -26.80 -30.86
CA LEU A 22 10.00 -26.72 -29.53
C LEU A 22 11.10 -25.63 -29.47
N ALA A 23 11.80 -25.37 -30.57
CA ALA A 23 12.79 -24.29 -30.68
C ALA A 23 12.14 -22.90 -30.86
N CYS A 24 10.99 -22.81 -31.53
CA CYS A 24 10.20 -21.57 -31.65
C CYS A 24 9.31 -21.30 -30.43
N ALA A 25 9.01 -22.33 -29.63
CA ALA A 25 8.42 -22.21 -28.30
C ALA A 25 9.50 -22.09 -27.22
N GLY A 26 10.67 -21.53 -27.55
CA GLY A 26 11.55 -20.99 -26.53
C GLY A 26 10.72 -20.06 -25.67
N CYS A 27 10.46 -20.47 -24.43
CA CYS A 27 9.67 -19.75 -23.44
C CYS A 27 10.34 -18.41 -23.17
N ALA A 28 10.14 -17.42 -24.03
CA ALA A 28 10.35 -16.05 -23.67
C ALA A 28 9.39 -15.81 -22.49
N PRO A 29 9.89 -15.57 -21.27
CA PRO A 29 9.00 -15.28 -20.16
C PRO A 29 8.11 -14.12 -20.59
N GLN A 30 6.79 -14.32 -20.50
CA GLN A 30 5.83 -13.27 -20.84
C GLN A 30 6.20 -12.04 -20.01
N ALA A 31 6.53 -10.94 -20.69
CA ALA A 31 6.89 -9.70 -20.04
C ALA A 31 5.75 -9.28 -19.10
N LEU A 32 6.10 -8.86 -17.89
CA LEU A 32 5.11 -8.46 -16.89
C LEU A 32 4.27 -7.28 -17.39
N LEU A 33 4.90 -6.40 -18.19
CA LEU A 33 4.27 -5.28 -18.87
C LEU A 33 4.25 -5.55 -20.38
N GLY A 34 3.06 -5.49 -20.98
CA GLY A 34 2.91 -5.53 -22.43
C GLY A 34 3.28 -4.20 -23.10
N TYR A 35 3.75 -4.23 -24.35
CA TYR A 35 3.96 -3.01 -25.12
C TYR A 35 2.63 -2.30 -25.40
N ARG A 36 2.59 -0.99 -25.13
CA ARG A 36 1.42 -0.14 -25.29
C ARG A 36 1.84 1.25 -25.74
N ALA A 37 1.47 1.63 -26.97
CA ALA A 37 1.82 2.93 -27.53
C ALA A 37 1.05 4.10 -26.87
N ASP A 38 -0.07 3.80 -26.20
CA ASP A 38 -0.93 4.74 -25.50
C ASP A 38 -0.54 4.95 -24.02
N ALA A 39 0.47 4.23 -23.51
CA ALA A 39 0.86 4.33 -22.12
C ALA A 39 1.49 5.70 -21.81
N PRO A 40 1.12 6.37 -20.70
CA PRO A 40 1.76 7.60 -20.28
C PRO A 40 3.27 7.41 -20.09
N LEU A 41 4.05 8.40 -20.52
CA LEU A 41 5.48 8.41 -20.27
C LEU A 41 5.74 8.62 -18.78
N THR A 42 6.64 7.80 -18.23
CA THR A 42 7.09 7.91 -16.83
C THR A 42 8.61 8.05 -16.81
N ALA A 43 9.12 8.80 -15.83
CA ALA A 43 10.54 8.96 -15.60
C ALA A 43 10.91 8.34 -14.24
N ASN A 44 11.93 7.47 -14.22
CA ASN A 44 12.51 6.98 -12.98
C ASN A 44 13.72 7.85 -12.64
N LEU A 45 13.63 8.57 -11.52
CA LEU A 45 14.64 9.52 -11.08
C LEU A 45 15.25 9.05 -9.76
N PRO A 46 16.56 9.27 -9.53
CA PRO A 46 17.14 9.16 -8.20
C PRO A 46 16.37 10.04 -7.20
N LEU A 47 16.27 9.59 -5.94
CA LEU A 47 15.47 10.29 -4.92
C LEU A 47 15.83 11.79 -4.79
N GLY A 48 17.12 12.14 -4.87
CA GLY A 48 17.57 13.54 -4.80
C GLY A 48 17.21 14.42 -6.01
N ALA A 49 16.77 13.83 -7.12
CA ALA A 49 16.27 14.53 -8.31
C ALA A 49 14.74 14.43 -8.46
N ALA A 50 14.09 13.57 -7.68
CA ALA A 50 12.64 13.44 -7.64
C ALA A 50 12.04 14.57 -6.79
N PRO A 51 10.79 14.99 -7.05
CA PRO A 51 10.06 15.93 -6.20
C PRO A 51 9.54 15.22 -4.93
N VAL A 52 10.42 14.55 -4.20
CA VAL A 52 10.14 13.82 -2.96
C VAL A 52 11.19 14.25 -1.94
N ARG A 53 10.74 14.67 -0.76
CA ARG A 53 11.65 15.02 0.34
C ARG A 53 12.06 13.77 1.10
N ASP A 54 13.35 13.47 1.20
CA ASP A 54 13.82 12.39 2.06
C ASP A 54 13.76 12.85 3.54
N ALA A 55 12.79 12.32 4.28
CA ALA A 55 12.57 12.62 5.69
C ALA A 55 12.87 11.41 6.59
N ARG A 56 13.46 10.34 6.05
CA ARG A 56 13.70 9.08 6.78
C ARG A 56 14.58 9.27 8.01
N ALA A 57 15.63 10.07 7.89
CA ALA A 57 16.52 10.38 9.02
C ALA A 57 15.80 11.14 10.15
N ALA A 58 14.86 12.03 9.82
CA ALA A 58 14.10 12.79 10.80
C ALA A 58 12.97 11.97 11.45
N PHE A 59 12.40 11.02 10.71
CA PHE A 59 11.36 10.13 11.20
C PHE A 59 11.90 8.99 12.08
N ALA A 60 13.09 8.48 11.81
CA ALA A 60 13.67 7.33 12.50
C ALA A 60 13.67 7.48 14.05
N PRO A 61 14.05 8.63 14.65
CA PRO A 61 13.95 8.82 16.10
C PRO A 61 12.53 8.76 16.68
N VAL A 62 11.51 9.17 15.89
CA VAL A 62 10.10 9.04 16.29
C VAL A 62 9.72 7.57 16.39
N PHE A 63 10.10 6.77 15.39
CA PHE A 63 9.84 5.34 15.36
C PHE A 63 10.64 4.58 16.42
N GLU A 64 11.92 4.89 16.59
CA GLU A 64 12.80 4.27 17.59
C GLU A 64 12.20 4.41 19.00
N ARG A 65 11.68 5.59 19.35
CA ARG A 65 11.03 5.79 20.65
C ARG A 65 9.79 4.93 20.84
N GLU A 66 8.94 4.79 19.81
CA GLU A 66 7.76 3.92 19.91
C GLU A 66 8.13 2.44 19.93
N LEU A 67 9.23 2.06 19.25
CA LEU A 67 9.77 0.71 19.28
C LEU A 67 10.26 0.36 20.69
N HIS A 68 11.05 1.23 21.31
CA HIS A 68 11.61 1.03 22.66
C HIS A 68 10.56 0.95 23.77
N ALA A 69 9.36 1.48 23.54
CA ALA A 69 8.25 1.32 24.48
C ALA A 69 7.80 -0.16 24.61
N THR A 70 8.03 -0.99 23.58
CA THR A 70 7.69 -2.42 23.57
C THR A 70 8.90 -3.35 23.52
N ASP A 71 10.01 -2.88 22.97
CA ASP A 71 11.27 -3.60 22.83
C ASP A 71 12.43 -2.64 23.15
N PRO A 72 12.79 -2.47 24.44
CA PRO A 72 13.81 -1.50 24.86
C PRO A 72 15.20 -1.72 24.26
N ALA A 73 15.48 -2.92 23.75
CA ALA A 73 16.75 -3.27 23.08
C ALA A 73 16.63 -3.27 21.55
N GLY A 74 15.47 -2.90 21.01
CA GLY A 74 15.19 -2.94 19.58
C GLY A 74 16.04 -1.95 18.78
N ASP A 75 16.72 -2.43 17.75
CA ASP A 75 17.46 -1.59 16.80
C ASP A 75 16.54 -1.15 15.65
N VAL A 76 16.44 0.16 15.42
CA VAL A 76 15.66 0.72 14.31
C VAL A 76 16.07 0.17 12.94
N ASN A 77 17.37 -0.11 12.73
CA ASN A 77 17.90 -0.62 11.46
C ASN A 77 17.50 -2.07 11.19
N THR A 78 16.99 -2.76 12.22
CA THR A 78 16.38 -4.08 12.08
C THR A 78 15.04 -4.00 11.32
N TRP A 79 14.35 -2.86 11.38
CA TRP A 79 12.99 -2.68 10.89
C TRP A 79 12.87 -1.67 9.75
N LEU A 80 13.79 -0.71 9.67
CA LEU A 80 13.79 0.34 8.65
C LEU A 80 15.12 0.32 7.87
N HIS A 81 15.04 0.47 6.55
CA HIS A 81 16.17 0.74 5.68
C HIS A 81 16.58 2.22 5.83
N THR A 82 17.21 2.55 6.95
CA THR A 82 17.68 3.92 7.23
C THR A 82 19.13 4.11 6.83
N SER A 83 19.49 5.35 6.55
CA SER A 83 20.86 5.83 6.50
C SER A 83 20.98 6.83 7.64
N ALA A 84 21.38 6.39 8.82
CA ALA A 84 21.34 7.20 10.03
C ALA A 84 22.17 8.50 9.89
N VAL A 85 21.63 9.62 10.37
CA VAL A 85 22.42 10.75 10.86
C VAL A 85 21.85 11.13 12.23
N GLY A 86 22.46 10.61 13.30
CA GLY A 86 22.18 11.01 14.67
C GLY A 86 22.97 12.27 15.02
N GLY A 87 22.29 13.30 15.54
CA GLY A 87 22.89 14.57 15.96
C GLY A 87 21.93 15.37 16.84
N GLN A 88 22.42 16.42 17.51
CA GLN A 88 21.62 17.27 18.41
C GLN A 88 20.38 17.88 17.74
N ASP A 89 20.44 18.13 16.43
CA ASP A 89 19.32 18.63 15.63
C ASP A 89 18.11 17.67 15.61
N ALA A 90 18.35 16.35 15.70
CA ALA A 90 17.29 15.35 15.74
C ALA A 90 16.48 15.42 17.05
N THR A 91 17.14 15.71 18.18
CA THR A 91 16.48 15.83 19.48
C THR A 91 15.55 17.05 19.52
N ALA A 92 16.01 18.20 19.03
CA ALA A 92 15.18 19.41 18.97
C ALA A 92 13.99 19.24 18.01
N ALA A 93 14.19 18.62 16.85
CA ALA A 93 13.13 18.31 15.90
C ALA A 93 12.07 17.38 16.52
N LEU A 94 12.48 16.33 17.22
CA LEU A 94 11.60 15.39 17.91
C LEU A 94 10.76 16.09 18.98
N ALA A 95 11.37 16.92 19.83
CA ALA A 95 10.65 17.70 20.83
C ALA A 95 9.60 18.65 20.21
N GLY A 96 9.91 19.23 19.04
CA GLY A 96 8.96 20.04 18.29
C GLY A 96 7.75 19.25 17.77
N ILE A 97 7.98 18.02 17.29
CA ILE A 97 6.93 17.09 16.87
C ILE A 97 6.03 16.73 18.07
N ASP A 98 6.62 16.41 19.21
CA ASP A 98 5.88 16.03 20.42
C ASP A 98 4.99 17.14 20.94
N ARG A 99 5.51 18.37 20.99
CA ARG A 99 4.73 19.53 21.43
C ARG A 99 3.51 19.74 20.54
N ARG A 100 3.69 19.75 19.21
CA ARG A 100 2.58 19.94 18.26
C ARG A 100 1.61 18.76 18.29
N PHE A 101 2.10 17.54 18.46
CA PHE A 101 1.24 16.37 18.68
C PHE A 101 0.38 16.55 19.94
N ALA A 102 0.98 16.94 21.06
CA ALA A 102 0.26 17.14 22.32
C ALA A 102 -0.82 18.22 22.23
N GLU A 103 -0.56 19.31 21.50
CA GLU A 103 -1.51 20.42 21.27
C GLU A 103 -2.70 20.01 20.41
N ARG A 104 -2.50 19.09 19.46
CA ARG A 104 -3.47 18.79 18.38
C ARG A 104 -4.22 17.48 18.57
N ARG A 105 -3.66 16.50 19.30
CA ARG A 105 -4.16 15.11 19.36
C ARG A 105 -5.64 15.02 19.75
N ALA A 106 -6.07 15.74 20.78
CA ALA A 106 -7.44 15.64 21.31
C ALA A 106 -8.54 16.07 20.33
N ARG A 107 -8.17 16.81 19.27
CA ARG A 107 -9.08 17.25 18.19
C ARG A 107 -8.70 16.65 16.83
N THR A 108 -7.90 15.59 16.82
CA THR A 108 -7.47 14.93 15.58
C THR A 108 -8.16 13.59 15.42
N ALA A 109 -8.84 13.40 14.29
CA ALA A 109 -9.37 12.13 13.84
C ALA A 109 -8.39 11.46 12.86
N VAL A 110 -8.11 10.17 13.06
CA VAL A 110 -7.30 9.37 12.14
C VAL A 110 -8.20 8.39 11.42
N LEU A 111 -8.24 8.49 10.09
CA LEU A 111 -9.07 7.64 9.23
C LEU A 111 -8.17 6.71 8.41
N VAL A 112 -8.23 5.42 8.69
CA VAL A 112 -7.49 4.38 7.97
C VAL A 112 -8.32 3.93 6.77
N VAL A 113 -7.72 3.95 5.57
CA VAL A 113 -8.38 3.54 4.31
C VAL A 113 -7.76 2.22 3.84
N PRO A 114 -8.52 1.12 3.82
CA PRO A 114 -8.00 -0.20 3.50
C PRO A 114 -7.73 -0.39 2.00
N GLY A 115 -7.06 -1.49 1.67
CA GLY A 115 -6.68 -1.84 0.30
C GLY A 115 -7.72 -2.65 -0.48
N LEU A 116 -7.27 -3.16 -1.63
CA LEU A 116 -8.02 -4.11 -2.45
C LEU A 116 -8.37 -5.33 -1.59
N LEU A 117 -9.59 -5.84 -1.75
CA LEU A 117 -10.14 -6.96 -0.96
C LEU A 117 -10.28 -6.68 0.55
N GLY A 118 -10.19 -5.42 1.01
CA GLY A 118 -10.24 -5.10 2.44
C GLY A 118 -11.48 -5.62 3.17
N ASP A 119 -12.67 -5.45 2.57
CA ASP A 119 -13.94 -5.97 3.11
C ASP A 119 -14.14 -7.49 2.91
N CYS A 120 -13.23 -8.15 2.18
CA CYS A 120 -13.22 -9.62 2.07
C CYS A 120 -12.63 -10.28 3.31
N VAL A 121 -11.80 -9.56 4.07
CA VAL A 121 -10.98 -10.13 5.14
C VAL A 121 -10.94 -9.25 6.38
N ASP A 122 -11.83 -8.26 6.50
CA ASP A 122 -11.91 -7.38 7.67
C ASP A 122 -12.30 -8.14 8.95
N ASP A 123 -13.06 -9.23 8.81
CA ASP A 123 -13.30 -10.23 9.85
C ASP A 123 -12.07 -11.10 10.17
N GLN A 124 -10.93 -10.92 9.48
CA GLN A 124 -9.65 -11.64 9.70
C GLN A 124 -8.50 -10.71 10.07
N SER A 125 -8.46 -9.49 9.53
CA SER A 125 -7.48 -8.47 9.85
C SER A 125 -7.86 -7.13 9.24
N VAL A 126 -7.70 -6.05 10.01
CA VAL A 126 -7.73 -4.67 9.48
C VAL A 126 -6.35 -4.02 9.56
N PRO A 127 -6.00 -3.09 8.65
CA PRO A 127 -4.70 -2.42 8.67
C PRO A 127 -4.45 -1.71 10.00
N PHE A 128 -3.32 -2.02 10.65
CA PHE A 128 -2.90 -1.50 11.94
C PHE A 128 -3.83 -1.85 13.12
N GLY A 129 -4.80 -2.75 12.94
CA GLY A 129 -5.60 -3.28 14.05
C GLY A 129 -4.81 -4.12 15.04
N ASP A 130 -5.47 -4.61 16.08
CA ASP A 130 -4.88 -5.52 17.08
C ASP A 130 -4.55 -6.90 16.48
N GLY A 131 -5.37 -7.34 15.51
CA GLY A 131 -5.31 -8.67 14.89
C GLY A 131 -6.09 -9.75 15.63
N GLU A 132 -6.82 -9.39 16.69
CA GLU A 132 -7.44 -10.32 17.64
C GLU A 132 -8.98 -10.20 17.69
N LEU A 133 -9.53 -8.97 17.62
CA LEU A 133 -10.97 -8.76 17.42
C LEU A 133 -11.42 -9.49 16.16
N ARG A 134 -12.66 -9.99 16.02
CA ARG A 134 -13.16 -10.61 14.77
C ARG A 134 -14.64 -10.31 14.47
N GLU A 135 -15.28 -9.50 15.30
CA GLU A 135 -16.64 -9.08 15.04
C GLU A 135 -16.58 -8.02 13.94
N ARG A 136 -16.89 -8.41 12.70
CA ARG A 136 -16.84 -7.54 11.52
C ARG A 136 -17.46 -6.17 11.80
N GLU A 137 -18.59 -6.10 12.51
CA GLU A 137 -19.28 -4.85 12.88
C GLU A 137 -18.47 -3.92 13.80
N LEU A 138 -17.54 -4.45 14.59
CA LEU A 138 -16.71 -3.70 15.53
C LEU A 138 -15.30 -3.40 15.01
N GLU A 139 -14.79 -4.19 14.07
CA GLU A 139 -13.42 -4.11 13.51
C GLU A 139 -12.97 -2.71 13.11
N ALA A 140 -13.88 -1.96 12.47
CA ALA A 140 -13.58 -0.64 11.99
C ALA A 140 -13.22 0.36 13.11
N VAL A 141 -13.52 0.06 14.38
CA VAL A 141 -13.27 0.97 15.50
C VAL A 141 -12.53 0.26 16.63
N ALA A 142 -13.06 -0.86 17.14
CA ALA A 142 -12.56 -1.50 18.34
C ALA A 142 -11.16 -2.13 18.17
N ALA A 143 -10.77 -2.53 16.95
CA ALA A 143 -9.43 -3.04 16.67
C ALA A 143 -8.31 -2.00 16.90
N TYR A 144 -8.68 -0.71 17.02
CA TYR A 144 -7.75 0.40 17.27
C TYR A 144 -7.69 0.81 18.74
N ALA A 145 -8.39 0.12 19.65
CA ALA A 145 -8.40 0.43 21.08
C ALA A 145 -7.00 0.38 21.71
N GLN A 146 -6.08 -0.42 21.15
CA GLN A 146 -4.67 -0.47 21.55
C GLN A 146 -3.92 0.88 21.42
N TYR A 147 -4.50 1.88 20.75
CA TYR A 147 -3.93 3.22 20.58
C TYR A 147 -4.65 4.30 21.40
N ALA A 148 -5.57 3.93 22.30
CA ALA A 148 -6.35 4.89 23.08
C ALA A 148 -5.48 5.85 23.91
N ASP A 149 -4.30 5.40 24.32
CA ASP A 149 -3.32 6.19 25.08
C ASP A 149 -2.69 7.34 24.28
N LEU A 150 -2.80 7.34 22.93
CA LEU A 150 -2.47 8.52 22.11
C LEU A 150 -3.41 9.69 22.39
N GLY A 151 -4.60 9.43 22.95
CA GLY A 151 -5.66 10.41 23.24
C GLY A 151 -5.99 11.29 22.03
N LEU A 152 -6.11 10.63 20.87
CA LEU A 152 -6.69 11.19 19.66
C LEU A 152 -8.20 11.32 19.83
N GLN A 153 -8.84 12.18 19.03
CA GLN A 153 -10.32 12.26 19.03
C GLN A 153 -10.91 10.91 18.62
N SER A 154 -10.36 10.30 17.56
CA SER A 154 -10.70 8.94 17.16
C SER A 154 -9.62 8.35 16.27
N ILE A 155 -9.57 7.02 16.24
CA ILE A 155 -8.90 6.24 15.20
C ILE A 155 -9.91 5.22 14.72
N ARG A 156 -10.16 5.18 13.42
CA ARG A 156 -11.05 4.19 12.82
C ARG A 156 -10.68 3.87 11.38
N MET A 157 -11.02 2.67 10.94
CA MET A 157 -11.04 2.32 9.53
C MET A 157 -12.33 2.83 8.89
N LEU A 158 -12.21 3.32 7.65
CA LEU A 158 -13.38 3.54 6.80
C LEU A 158 -13.71 2.25 6.06
N ARG A 159 -14.97 1.83 6.13
CA ARG A 159 -15.45 0.67 5.40
C ARG A 159 -15.66 1.04 3.94
N MET A 160 -14.89 0.40 3.08
CA MET A 160 -14.94 0.62 1.65
C MET A 160 -15.10 -0.74 0.96
N PRO A 161 -15.93 -0.84 -0.09
CA PRO A 161 -15.96 -2.02 -0.94
C PRO A 161 -14.55 -2.32 -1.47
N GLY A 162 -14.00 -3.49 -1.14
CA GLY A 162 -12.66 -3.92 -1.53
C GLY A 162 -12.56 -4.31 -3.00
N ARG A 163 -13.70 -4.46 -3.67
CA ARG A 163 -13.83 -4.82 -5.10
C ARG A 163 -14.56 -3.76 -5.93
N ALA A 164 -14.38 -2.50 -5.55
CA ALA A 164 -14.85 -1.35 -6.31
C ALA A 164 -13.69 -0.56 -6.93
N PRO A 165 -13.93 0.14 -8.06
CA PRO A 165 -12.93 1.01 -8.67
C PRO A 165 -12.63 2.20 -7.76
N SER A 166 -11.42 2.77 -7.89
CA SER A 166 -10.97 3.89 -7.03
C SER A 166 -11.81 5.15 -7.19
N GLU A 167 -12.47 5.35 -8.33
CA GLU A 167 -13.41 6.46 -8.53
C GLU A 167 -14.62 6.34 -7.61
N ALA A 168 -15.26 5.17 -7.56
CA ALA A 168 -16.42 4.93 -6.71
C ALA A 168 -16.05 5.02 -5.22
N ASN A 169 -14.94 4.38 -4.83
CA ASN A 169 -14.44 4.48 -3.45
C ASN A 169 -14.01 5.90 -3.10
N GLY A 170 -13.41 6.64 -4.04
CA GLY A 170 -13.04 8.04 -3.85
C GLY A 170 -14.26 8.92 -3.58
N ALA A 171 -15.36 8.73 -4.31
CA ALA A 171 -16.60 9.47 -4.08
C ALA A 171 -17.19 9.20 -2.68
N ALA A 172 -17.25 7.93 -2.27
CA ALA A 172 -17.73 7.56 -0.93
C ALA A 172 -16.80 8.08 0.18
N LEU A 173 -15.48 8.03 -0.02
CA LEU A 173 -14.49 8.58 0.90
C LEU A 173 -14.57 10.12 0.99
N ALA A 174 -14.81 10.82 -0.12
CA ALA A 174 -15.04 12.26 -0.12
C ALA A 174 -16.27 12.65 0.72
N ALA A 175 -17.35 11.87 0.66
CA ALA A 175 -18.51 12.08 1.52
C ALA A 175 -18.16 11.86 3.01
N ALA A 176 -17.46 10.77 3.34
CA ALA A 176 -17.02 10.48 4.70
C ALA A 176 -16.08 11.57 5.27
N LEU A 177 -15.22 12.16 4.42
CA LEU A 177 -14.35 13.27 4.78
C LEU A 177 -15.13 14.55 5.11
N ARG A 178 -16.16 14.89 4.32
CA ARG A 178 -17.03 16.03 4.61
C ARG A 178 -17.79 15.82 5.92
N GLU A 179 -18.31 14.63 6.15
CA GLU A 179 -19.00 14.28 7.40
C GLU A 179 -18.07 14.39 8.61
N ALA A 180 -16.88 13.79 8.54
CA ALA A 180 -15.88 13.90 9.60
C ALA A 180 -15.46 15.35 9.86
N ALA A 181 -15.34 16.16 8.81
CA ALA A 181 -14.99 17.58 8.94
C ALA A 181 -16.15 18.42 9.51
N ALA A 182 -17.40 17.98 9.39
CA ALA A 182 -18.55 18.68 9.96
C ALA A 182 -18.65 18.55 11.49
N HIS A 183 -17.95 17.58 12.10
CA HIS A 183 -17.99 17.37 13.54
C HIS A 183 -17.15 18.44 14.29
N ASP A 184 -17.73 19.05 15.33
CA ASP A 184 -17.16 20.23 16.01
C ASP A 184 -15.92 19.93 16.88
N ASP A 185 -15.87 18.73 17.46
CA ASP A 185 -14.73 18.23 18.24
C ASP A 185 -13.51 17.91 17.35
N VAL A 186 -13.70 17.69 16.05
CA VAL A 186 -12.63 17.48 15.06
C VAL A 186 -12.12 18.82 14.54
N ALA A 187 -10.82 19.07 14.67
CA ALA A 187 -10.10 20.18 14.04
C ALA A 187 -9.15 19.69 12.94
N HIS A 188 -8.71 18.43 13.01
CA HIS A 188 -7.76 17.86 12.06
C HIS A 188 -8.15 16.42 11.70
N ILE A 189 -7.93 16.06 10.45
CA ILE A 189 -8.17 14.74 9.88
C ILE A 189 -6.87 14.30 9.21
N VAL A 190 -6.35 13.16 9.66
CA VAL A 190 -5.21 12.47 9.04
C VAL A 190 -5.73 11.22 8.35
N LEU A 191 -5.53 11.15 7.03
CA LEU A 191 -5.80 9.96 6.24
C LEU A 191 -4.58 9.05 6.25
N VAL A 192 -4.77 7.77 6.54
CA VAL A 192 -3.75 6.73 6.39
C VAL A 192 -4.22 5.73 5.35
N GLY A 193 -3.76 5.87 4.11
CA GLY A 193 -4.11 4.99 3.01
C GLY A 193 -3.15 3.81 2.91
N TYR A 194 -3.66 2.59 3.04
CA TYR A 194 -2.88 1.37 2.85
C TYR A 194 -3.18 0.75 1.48
N SER A 195 -2.14 0.40 0.72
CA SER A 195 -2.31 -0.26 -0.60
C SER A 195 -3.23 0.54 -1.54
N LYS A 196 -4.28 -0.06 -2.11
CA LYS A 196 -5.31 0.62 -2.91
C LYS A 196 -5.98 1.80 -2.18
N GLY A 197 -6.05 1.78 -0.86
CA GLY A 197 -6.62 2.87 -0.07
C GLY A 197 -5.91 4.21 -0.27
N THR A 198 -4.63 4.18 -0.67
CA THR A 198 -3.94 5.41 -1.12
C THR A 198 -4.54 5.96 -2.41
N SER A 199 -4.79 5.11 -3.41
CA SER A 199 -5.41 5.52 -4.68
C SER A 199 -6.83 6.05 -4.43
N ASP A 200 -7.61 5.37 -3.59
CA ASP A 200 -8.96 5.79 -3.21
C ASP A 200 -8.94 7.18 -2.53
N ALA A 201 -7.97 7.41 -1.63
CA ALA A 201 -7.77 8.72 -1.00
C ALA A 201 -7.42 9.82 -2.01
N LEU A 202 -6.57 9.54 -3.00
CA LEU A 202 -6.27 10.51 -4.05
C LEU A 202 -7.51 10.87 -4.88
N HIS A 203 -8.32 9.86 -5.24
CA HIS A 203 -9.60 10.11 -5.94
C HIS A 203 -10.57 10.93 -5.07
N ALA A 204 -10.63 10.67 -3.77
CA ALA A 204 -11.46 11.46 -2.85
C ALA A 204 -11.04 12.92 -2.79
N LEU A 205 -9.73 13.19 -2.68
CA LEU A 205 -9.20 14.55 -2.66
C LEU A 205 -9.49 15.30 -3.97
N ALA A 206 -9.34 14.63 -5.12
CA ALA A 206 -9.70 15.21 -6.41
C ALA A 206 -11.21 15.51 -6.53
N ALA A 207 -12.07 14.60 -6.04
CA ALA A 207 -13.51 14.80 -6.02
C ALA A 207 -13.94 15.96 -5.09
N LEU A 208 -13.23 16.15 -3.98
CA LEU A 208 -13.44 17.29 -3.09
C LEU A 208 -13.01 18.60 -3.75
N GLU A 209 -11.83 18.66 -4.35
CA GLU A 209 -11.33 19.83 -5.11
C GLU A 209 -12.31 20.23 -6.22
N ALA A 210 -12.75 19.27 -7.04
CA ALA A 210 -13.73 19.51 -8.10
C ALA A 210 -15.09 19.98 -7.55
N GLY A 211 -15.45 19.56 -6.33
CA GLY A 211 -16.71 19.87 -5.65
C GLY A 211 -16.67 21.12 -4.76
N GLY A 212 -15.68 22.01 -4.91
CA GLY A 212 -15.61 23.27 -4.16
C GLY A 212 -14.46 23.38 -3.14
N GLY A 213 -13.52 22.43 -3.15
CA GLY A 213 -12.30 22.45 -2.33
C GLY A 213 -12.27 21.38 -1.25
N VAL A 214 -11.06 20.96 -0.87
CA VAL A 214 -10.88 20.07 0.29
C VAL A 214 -11.20 20.80 1.60
N PRO A 215 -11.98 20.21 2.53
CA PRO A 215 -12.21 20.81 3.83
C PRO A 215 -10.89 21.10 4.55
N GLN A 216 -10.74 22.30 5.13
CA GLN A 216 -9.50 22.72 5.80
C GLN A 216 -9.06 21.80 6.95
N LYS A 217 -10.00 21.05 7.54
CA LYS A 217 -9.71 20.07 8.58
C LYS A 217 -8.99 18.83 8.03
N VAL A 218 -8.99 18.56 6.72
CA VAL A 218 -8.20 17.47 6.12
C VAL A 218 -6.76 17.95 5.98
N SER A 219 -5.89 17.51 6.88
CA SER A 219 -4.56 18.11 7.06
C SER A 219 -3.43 17.29 6.44
N ALA A 220 -3.59 15.96 6.35
CA ALA A 220 -2.53 15.09 5.86
C ALA A 220 -3.04 13.79 5.21
N LEU A 221 -2.28 13.29 4.24
CA LEU A 221 -2.38 11.94 3.69
C LEU A 221 -1.04 11.22 3.88
N VAL A 222 -1.07 10.12 4.62
CA VAL A 222 0.04 9.17 4.73
C VAL A 222 -0.27 7.96 3.87
N SER A 223 0.54 7.72 2.83
CA SER A 223 0.51 6.48 2.07
C SER A 223 1.42 5.44 2.73
N VAL A 224 0.90 4.23 2.97
CA VAL A 224 1.67 3.08 3.44
C VAL A 224 1.55 1.95 2.42
N ALA A 225 2.68 1.58 1.80
CA ALA A 225 2.72 0.60 0.71
C ALA A 225 1.66 0.89 -0.37
N GLY A 226 1.42 2.18 -0.67
CA GLY A 226 0.28 2.60 -1.48
C GLY A 226 0.43 2.28 -2.95
N ALA A 227 -0.69 2.03 -3.62
CA ALA A 227 -0.74 1.91 -5.07
C ALA A 227 -0.80 3.30 -5.74
N VAL A 228 0.29 4.07 -5.61
CA VAL A 228 0.34 5.44 -6.14
C VAL A 228 0.43 5.43 -7.66
N MET A 229 1.54 4.89 -8.19
CA MET A 229 1.78 4.70 -9.62
C MET A 229 1.23 3.36 -10.14
N GLY A 230 0.50 2.61 -9.32
CA GLY A 230 -0.02 1.29 -9.65
C GLY A 230 1.06 0.21 -9.58
N THR A 231 0.71 -1.03 -9.95
CA THR A 231 1.62 -2.17 -9.92
C THR A 231 1.61 -2.93 -11.24
N PRO A 232 2.78 -3.35 -11.77
CA PRO A 232 2.86 -4.23 -12.94
C PRO A 232 2.07 -5.54 -12.80
N LEU A 233 1.82 -5.99 -11.57
CA LEU A 233 0.99 -7.18 -11.32
C LEU A 233 -0.46 -6.94 -11.75
N ALA A 234 -1.00 -5.74 -11.52
CA ALA A 234 -2.34 -5.39 -11.94
C ALA A 234 -2.43 -5.35 -13.46
N ASP A 235 -1.47 -4.73 -14.15
CA ASP A 235 -1.40 -4.76 -15.61
C ASP A 235 -1.37 -6.20 -16.17
N HIS A 236 -0.68 -7.11 -15.48
CA HIS A 236 -0.57 -8.51 -15.89
C HIS A 236 -1.84 -9.33 -15.66
N TYR A 237 -2.52 -9.12 -14.53
CA TYR A 237 -3.66 -9.94 -14.11
C TYR A 237 -5.04 -9.33 -14.41
N GLU A 238 -5.13 -8.05 -14.83
CA GLU A 238 -6.37 -7.30 -15.11
C GLU A 238 -7.41 -8.14 -15.88
N ALA A 239 -7.08 -8.55 -17.10
CA ALA A 239 -8.02 -9.24 -17.99
C ALA A 239 -8.51 -10.59 -17.41
N LEU A 240 -7.63 -11.34 -16.75
CA LEU A 240 -8.00 -12.60 -16.13
C LEU A 240 -8.95 -12.36 -14.96
N TYR A 241 -8.61 -11.41 -14.10
CA TYR A 241 -9.39 -11.06 -12.93
C TYR A 241 -10.78 -10.54 -13.31
N ASP A 242 -10.87 -9.58 -14.23
CA ASP A 242 -12.15 -9.00 -14.67
C ASP A 242 -13.07 -10.05 -15.33
N GLY A 243 -12.49 -11.05 -16.00
CA GLY A 243 -13.24 -12.15 -16.60
C GLY A 243 -13.94 -13.07 -15.59
N VAL A 244 -13.52 -13.05 -14.31
CA VAL A 244 -14.00 -13.99 -13.28
C VAL A 244 -14.55 -13.31 -12.02
N SER A 245 -14.15 -12.07 -11.72
CA SER A 245 -14.41 -11.38 -10.44
C SER A 245 -15.91 -11.21 -10.14
N SER A 246 -16.72 -10.97 -11.16
CA SER A 246 -18.19 -10.85 -11.04
C SER A 246 -18.89 -12.18 -10.76
N ARG A 247 -18.23 -13.32 -11.01
CA ARG A 247 -18.79 -14.67 -10.88
C ARG A 247 -18.39 -15.37 -9.59
N VAL A 248 -17.43 -14.82 -8.87
CA VAL A 248 -16.90 -15.41 -7.64
C VAL A 248 -17.07 -14.38 -6.53
N SER A 249 -17.66 -14.76 -5.41
CA SER A 249 -17.72 -13.91 -4.22
C SER A 249 -16.99 -14.59 -3.06
N PRO A 250 -15.65 -14.46 -3.00
CA PRO A 250 -14.87 -15.14 -1.99
C PRO A 250 -15.02 -14.42 -0.64
N PHE A 251 -15.04 -15.14 0.48
CA PHE A 251 -14.87 -14.59 1.83
C PHE A 251 -15.84 -13.46 2.23
N GLY A 252 -17.09 -13.50 1.76
CA GLY A 252 -18.15 -12.62 2.27
C GLY A 252 -17.98 -11.12 1.93
N CYS A 253 -17.23 -10.78 0.88
CA CYS A 253 -17.11 -9.40 0.42
C CYS A 253 -18.32 -8.91 -0.36
N SER A 254 -18.43 -7.58 -0.44
CA SER A 254 -19.29 -6.90 -1.42
C SER A 254 -19.00 -7.40 -2.83
N ALA A 255 -20.05 -7.48 -3.67
CA ALA A 255 -19.91 -7.90 -5.06
C ALA A 255 -18.89 -7.02 -5.82
N SER A 256 -18.14 -7.63 -6.74
CA SER A 256 -17.27 -6.86 -7.63
C SER A 256 -18.11 -5.89 -8.48
N ALA A 257 -17.74 -4.61 -8.45
CA ALA A 257 -18.31 -3.59 -9.32
C ALA A 257 -17.58 -3.49 -10.67
N GLY A 258 -16.51 -4.27 -10.85
CA GLY A 258 -15.60 -4.19 -12.00
C GLY A 258 -14.63 -3.01 -11.92
N GLY A 259 -13.47 -3.14 -12.55
CA GLY A 259 -12.46 -2.07 -12.63
C GLY A 259 -11.65 -1.84 -11.35
N GLU A 260 -11.81 -2.68 -10.32
CA GLU A 260 -11.01 -2.60 -9.10
C GLU A 260 -9.52 -2.91 -9.35
N LEU A 261 -9.22 -3.82 -10.29
CA LEU A 261 -7.84 -4.11 -10.68
C LEU A 261 -7.33 -3.13 -11.73
N ALA A 262 -8.19 -2.67 -12.65
CA ALA A 262 -7.89 -1.58 -13.59
C ALA A 262 -7.36 -0.33 -12.86
N SER A 263 -8.00 0.00 -11.73
CA SER A 263 -7.63 1.10 -10.83
C SER A 263 -6.23 0.98 -10.22
N LEU A 264 -5.60 -0.20 -10.29
CA LEU A 264 -4.26 -0.48 -9.78
C LEU A 264 -3.22 -0.65 -10.89
N THR A 265 -3.62 -0.62 -12.16
CA THR A 265 -2.68 -0.70 -13.29
C THR A 265 -1.80 0.53 -13.35
N ARG A 266 -0.54 0.37 -13.79
CA ARG A 266 0.36 1.51 -13.96
C ARG A 266 -0.14 2.48 -15.02
N ARG A 267 -0.76 1.95 -16.08
CA ARG A 267 -1.40 2.74 -17.12
C ARG A 267 -2.42 3.73 -16.53
N GLU A 268 -3.40 3.20 -15.81
CA GLU A 268 -4.48 4.02 -15.23
C GLU A 268 -3.91 5.00 -14.20
N ARG A 269 -3.05 4.51 -13.31
CA ARG A 269 -2.51 5.34 -12.23
C ARG A 269 -1.62 6.48 -12.71
N ALA A 270 -0.73 6.20 -13.68
CA ALA A 270 0.12 7.22 -14.27
C ALA A 270 -0.71 8.27 -15.04
N ALA A 271 -1.71 7.83 -15.81
CA ALA A 271 -2.59 8.73 -16.56
C ALA A 271 -3.38 9.63 -15.60
N TRP A 272 -3.94 9.03 -14.55
CA TRP A 272 -4.70 9.76 -13.55
C TRP A 272 -3.85 10.80 -12.82
N LEU A 273 -2.64 10.44 -12.37
CA LEU A 273 -1.74 11.37 -11.68
C LEU A 273 -1.25 12.52 -12.58
N ALA A 274 -1.09 12.25 -13.88
CA ALA A 274 -0.77 13.31 -14.84
C ALA A 274 -1.92 14.32 -15.01
N ALA A 275 -3.18 13.86 -14.89
CA ALA A 275 -4.38 14.69 -15.01
C ALA A 275 -4.81 15.37 -13.71
N HIS A 276 -4.41 14.84 -12.53
CA HIS A 276 -4.89 15.30 -11.23
C HIS A 276 -3.72 15.63 -10.30
N ARG A 277 -3.51 16.93 -10.07
CA ARG A 277 -2.52 17.38 -9.09
C ARG A 277 -3.07 17.21 -7.67
N PRO A 278 -2.31 16.62 -6.73
CA PRO A 278 -2.70 16.59 -5.33
C PRO A 278 -2.88 18.03 -4.78
N PRO A 279 -3.95 18.30 -4.01
CA PRO A 279 -4.15 19.64 -3.43
C PRO A 279 -2.98 20.05 -2.53
N PRO A 280 -2.43 21.27 -2.70
CA PRO A 280 -1.18 21.69 -2.03
C PRO A 280 -1.36 22.04 -0.55
N SER A 281 -2.60 22.14 -0.06
CA SER A 281 -2.93 22.49 1.33
C SER A 281 -2.69 21.34 2.32
N LEU A 282 -2.40 20.12 1.85
CA LEU A 282 -2.19 18.94 2.68
C LEU A 282 -0.71 18.59 2.80
N ALA A 283 -0.32 18.05 3.95
CA ALA A 283 0.94 17.33 4.06
C ALA A 283 0.81 15.92 3.46
N TYR A 284 1.71 15.56 2.56
CA TYR A 284 1.79 14.21 2.00
C TYR A 284 3.01 13.47 2.56
N HIS A 285 2.80 12.23 2.99
CA HIS A 285 3.84 11.36 3.49
C HIS A 285 3.78 9.99 2.80
N SER A 286 4.93 9.37 2.60
CA SER A 286 5.02 8.01 2.04
C SER A 286 5.88 7.12 2.93
N VAL A 287 5.36 5.93 3.18
CA VAL A 287 6.07 4.80 3.76
C VAL A 287 6.07 3.70 2.70
N VAL A 288 7.26 3.35 2.24
CA VAL A 288 7.46 2.25 1.29
C VAL A 288 7.92 1.01 2.03
N ALA A 289 7.68 -0.16 1.45
CA ALA A 289 8.07 -1.44 2.02
C ALA A 289 8.90 -2.22 1.00
N PHE A 290 9.91 -2.94 1.48
CA PHE A 290 10.56 -4.03 0.74
C PHE A 290 11.40 -4.86 1.72
N ALA A 291 11.46 -6.17 1.50
CA ALA A 291 12.24 -7.09 2.31
C ALA A 291 12.95 -8.12 1.43
N ALA A 292 13.88 -8.87 2.02
CA ALA A 292 14.50 -9.99 1.33
C ALA A 292 13.47 -11.11 1.06
N PRO A 293 13.67 -11.97 0.05
CA PRO A 293 12.72 -13.02 -0.29
C PRO A 293 12.42 -14.02 0.84
N ASP A 294 13.37 -14.28 1.72
CA ASP A 294 13.23 -15.15 2.90
C ASP A 294 12.43 -14.50 4.04
N GLU A 295 12.33 -13.17 4.05
CA GLU A 295 11.53 -12.37 4.99
C GLU A 295 10.12 -12.07 4.45
N THR A 296 9.80 -12.54 3.24
CA THR A 296 8.54 -12.30 2.55
C THR A 296 7.59 -13.49 2.70
N ALA A 297 6.31 -13.20 2.97
CA ALA A 297 5.24 -14.18 3.04
C ALA A 297 5.23 -15.10 1.83
N ALA A 298 5.01 -16.40 2.08
CA ALA A 298 5.13 -17.42 1.03
C ALA A 298 4.24 -17.15 -0.19
N PHE A 299 3.04 -16.63 0.04
CA PHE A 299 2.08 -16.27 -0.99
C PHE A 299 2.53 -15.07 -1.84
N LEU A 300 3.37 -14.20 -1.30
CA LEU A 300 3.89 -13.01 -1.98
C LEU A 300 5.22 -13.27 -2.70
N ARG A 301 5.94 -14.36 -2.41
CA ARG A 301 7.27 -14.62 -3.03
C ARG A 301 7.20 -14.74 -4.55
N ARG A 302 6.11 -15.30 -5.11
CA ARG A 302 5.97 -15.42 -6.57
C ARG A 302 5.84 -14.05 -7.21
N SER A 303 4.95 -13.21 -6.69
CA SER A 303 4.73 -11.86 -7.18
C SER A 303 5.92 -10.95 -6.91
N GLN A 304 6.60 -11.10 -5.78
CA GLN A 304 7.88 -10.46 -5.48
C GLN A 304 8.93 -10.79 -6.55
N SER A 305 9.05 -12.06 -6.92
CA SER A 305 9.98 -12.49 -7.98
C SER A 305 9.62 -11.91 -9.35
N MET A 306 8.32 -11.72 -9.64
CA MET A 306 7.88 -11.04 -10.88
C MET A 306 8.29 -9.57 -10.88
N LEU A 307 8.05 -8.87 -9.77
CA LEU A 307 8.41 -7.47 -9.61
C LEU A 307 9.92 -7.26 -9.56
N ALA A 308 10.68 -8.21 -9.04
CA ALA A 308 12.14 -8.15 -8.98
C ALA A 308 12.81 -8.14 -10.37
N ALA A 309 12.11 -8.57 -11.41
CA ALA A 309 12.57 -8.40 -12.80
C ALA A 309 12.55 -6.93 -13.26
N ILE A 310 11.86 -6.05 -12.54
CA ILE A 310 11.80 -4.60 -12.75
C ILE A 310 12.65 -3.88 -11.70
N ASP A 311 12.37 -4.11 -10.41
CA ASP A 311 13.16 -3.59 -9.30
C ASP A 311 13.08 -4.58 -8.10
N PRO A 312 14.21 -5.06 -7.57
CA PRO A 312 14.21 -5.98 -6.43
C PRO A 312 13.67 -5.34 -5.14
N ARG A 313 13.59 -4.01 -5.05
CA ARG A 313 13.01 -3.29 -3.91
C ARG A 313 11.50 -3.23 -4.06
N ASN A 314 10.85 -4.34 -3.72
CA ASN A 314 9.41 -4.45 -3.72
C ASN A 314 8.93 -5.26 -2.51
N ASP A 315 7.67 -5.09 -2.15
CA ASP A 315 7.05 -5.72 -0.99
C ASP A 315 6.23 -6.98 -1.37
N GLY A 316 6.38 -7.45 -2.60
CA GLY A 316 5.58 -8.55 -3.15
C GLY A 316 4.29 -8.13 -3.84
N GLN A 317 3.82 -6.88 -3.69
CA GLN A 317 2.68 -6.34 -4.45
C GLN A 317 2.99 -5.00 -5.12
N MET A 318 3.92 -4.22 -4.58
CA MET A 318 4.28 -2.88 -5.04
C MET A 318 5.79 -2.71 -5.14
N VAL A 319 6.25 -2.10 -6.23
CA VAL A 319 7.63 -1.60 -6.33
C VAL A 319 7.76 -0.36 -5.46
N ALA A 320 8.85 -0.26 -4.68
CA ALA A 320 9.02 0.84 -3.72
C ALA A 320 8.94 2.23 -4.37
N ALA A 321 9.49 2.40 -5.57
CA ALA A 321 9.41 3.67 -6.33
C ALA A 321 7.99 4.00 -6.80
N ASP A 322 7.17 2.99 -7.09
CA ASP A 322 5.77 3.18 -7.51
C ASP A 322 4.83 3.46 -6.32
N ALA A 323 5.31 3.30 -5.09
CA ALA A 323 4.57 3.52 -3.84
C ALA A 323 4.75 4.92 -3.23
N MET A 324 5.49 5.82 -3.88
CA MET A 324 5.78 7.16 -3.37
C MET A 324 4.83 8.20 -3.96
N LEU A 325 4.19 9.00 -3.09
CA LEU A 325 3.35 10.12 -3.49
C LEU A 325 4.21 11.26 -4.09
N PRO A 326 3.85 11.83 -5.26
CA PRO A 326 4.51 13.02 -5.79
C PRO A 326 4.41 14.19 -4.80
N GLY A 327 5.52 14.91 -4.57
CA GLY A 327 5.55 16.05 -3.64
C GLY A 327 5.58 15.68 -2.15
N SER A 328 5.60 14.39 -1.82
CA SER A 328 5.54 13.93 -0.43
C SER A 328 6.89 13.93 0.27
N ALA A 329 6.85 13.78 1.60
CA ALA A 329 8.00 13.33 2.36
C ALA A 329 8.04 11.80 2.43
N LEU A 330 9.13 11.19 1.96
CA LEU A 330 9.44 9.79 2.25
C LEU A 330 9.90 9.69 3.70
N ILE A 331 9.06 9.16 4.59
CA ILE A 331 9.34 9.13 6.03
C ILE A 331 9.89 7.77 6.47
N ALA A 332 9.61 6.69 5.75
CA ALA A 332 10.18 5.39 6.07
C ALA A 332 10.30 4.49 4.83
N ALA A 333 11.35 3.67 4.83
CA ALA A 333 11.48 2.50 3.98
C ALA A 333 11.51 1.29 4.90
N ALA A 334 10.39 0.61 5.09
CA ALA A 334 10.25 -0.49 6.02
C ALA A 334 10.82 -1.80 5.44
N ARG A 335 11.51 -2.55 6.29
CA ARG A 335 11.94 -3.92 6.02
C ARG A 335 10.78 -4.88 6.30
N ALA A 336 9.80 -4.85 5.41
CA ALA A 336 8.58 -5.64 5.48
C ALA A 336 8.10 -6.00 4.07
N ASP A 337 7.33 -7.08 3.97
CA ASP A 337 6.47 -7.32 2.82
C ASP A 337 5.14 -6.53 2.93
N HIS A 338 4.31 -6.65 1.90
CA HIS A 338 3.09 -5.86 1.76
C HIS A 338 2.10 -6.10 2.90
N TRP A 339 2.05 -7.32 3.44
CA TRP A 339 1.13 -7.67 4.52
C TRP A 339 1.73 -7.34 5.87
N SER A 340 2.99 -7.69 6.12
CA SER A 340 3.67 -7.49 7.40
C SER A 340 3.67 -6.03 7.86
N ILE A 341 3.74 -5.08 6.93
CA ILE A 341 3.78 -3.65 7.28
C ILE A 341 2.48 -3.13 7.90
N ALA A 342 1.34 -3.78 7.65
CA ALA A 342 0.03 -3.26 8.07
C ALA A 342 -0.90 -4.30 8.69
N LEU A 343 -0.89 -5.55 8.24
CA LEU A 343 -1.84 -6.59 8.64
C LEU A 343 -1.24 -7.50 9.73
N PRO A 344 -1.80 -7.51 10.96
CA PRO A 344 -1.35 -8.40 12.04
C PRO A 344 -1.80 -9.86 11.88
N LEU A 345 -1.50 -10.49 10.75
CA LEU A 345 -1.92 -11.87 10.43
C LEU A 345 -1.35 -12.91 11.41
N GLU A 346 -0.17 -12.66 11.98
CA GLU A 346 0.48 -13.56 12.93
C GLU A 346 -0.23 -13.59 14.29
N ARG A 347 -1.02 -12.56 14.62
CA ARG A 347 -1.82 -12.48 15.86
C ARG A 347 -3.18 -13.14 15.70
N ASN A 348 -3.56 -13.53 14.48
CA ASN A 348 -4.86 -14.11 14.23
C ASN A 348 -5.02 -15.46 15.00
N PRO A 349 -6.14 -15.69 15.71
CA PRO A 349 -6.34 -16.93 16.47
C PRO A 349 -6.45 -18.18 15.58
N HIS A 350 -6.85 -18.02 14.31
CA HIS A 350 -7.03 -19.11 13.36
C HIS A 350 -5.70 -19.56 12.71
N LEU A 351 -5.35 -20.83 12.88
CA LEU A 351 -4.07 -21.38 12.44
C LEU A 351 -3.84 -21.24 10.92
N LEU A 352 -4.88 -21.37 10.09
CA LEU A 352 -4.72 -21.23 8.63
C LEU A 352 -4.37 -19.79 8.22
N VAL A 353 -4.86 -18.78 8.94
CA VAL A 353 -4.52 -17.37 8.64
C VAL A 353 -3.08 -17.10 9.08
N ARG A 354 -2.67 -17.61 10.24
CA ARG A 354 -1.26 -17.55 10.67
C ARG A 354 -0.32 -18.28 9.72
N ALA A 355 -0.77 -19.39 9.11
CA ALA A 355 0.04 -20.14 8.16
C ALA A 355 0.34 -19.37 6.87
N VAL A 356 -0.49 -18.38 6.52
CA VAL A 356 -0.23 -17.46 5.40
C VAL A 356 0.48 -16.18 5.84
N ALA A 357 0.70 -15.99 7.14
CA ALA A 357 1.36 -14.81 7.68
C ALA A 357 2.83 -14.73 7.19
N PRO A 358 3.40 -13.53 7.19
CA PRO A 358 4.81 -13.31 6.86
C PRO A 358 5.76 -14.13 7.72
N SER A 359 6.91 -14.51 7.14
CA SER A 359 7.94 -15.28 7.86
C SER A 359 8.59 -14.47 8.99
N ARG A 360 8.55 -13.14 8.89
CA ARG A 360 9.10 -12.22 9.88
C ARG A 360 8.00 -11.26 10.38
N PRO A 361 7.67 -11.26 11.70
CA PRO A 361 6.74 -10.29 12.26
C PRO A 361 7.34 -8.89 12.19
N PHE A 362 6.49 -7.86 12.13
CA PHE A 362 6.90 -6.47 12.04
C PHE A 362 6.26 -5.65 13.18
N PRO A 363 6.96 -4.67 13.78
CA PRO A 363 6.44 -3.85 14.89
C PRO A 363 5.42 -2.80 14.39
N ARG A 364 4.31 -3.26 13.80
CA ARG A 364 3.25 -2.40 13.24
C ARG A 364 2.70 -1.40 14.25
N PRO A 365 2.46 -1.74 15.54
CA PRO A 365 2.01 -0.74 16.50
C PRO A 365 3.00 0.41 16.66
N ALA A 366 4.30 0.13 16.76
CA ALA A 366 5.33 1.18 16.83
C ALA A 366 5.36 2.03 15.56
N LEU A 367 5.28 1.41 14.38
CA LEU A 367 5.24 2.12 13.10
C LEU A 367 4.01 3.03 13.00
N PHE A 368 2.82 2.52 13.29
CA PHE A 368 1.58 3.28 13.19
C PHE A 368 1.57 4.46 14.17
N ARG A 369 1.99 4.25 15.42
CA ARG A 369 2.11 5.33 16.41
C ARG A 369 3.08 6.41 15.94
N ALA A 370 4.22 6.02 15.37
CA ALA A 370 5.19 6.96 14.84
C ALA A 370 4.65 7.74 13.63
N ILE A 371 3.96 7.06 12.70
CA ILE A 371 3.28 7.68 11.55
C ILE A 371 2.29 8.74 12.03
N VAL A 372 1.43 8.41 13.00
CA VAL A 372 0.41 9.33 13.51
C VAL A 372 1.05 10.51 14.23
N LYS A 373 2.03 10.28 15.11
CA LYS A 373 2.77 11.35 15.80
C LYS A 373 3.46 12.28 14.81
N TRP A 374 4.11 11.72 13.79
CA TRP A 374 4.75 12.48 12.72
C TRP A 374 3.73 13.32 11.95
N ALA A 375 2.68 12.70 11.39
CA ALA A 375 1.70 13.37 10.55
C ALA A 375 1.03 14.54 11.30
N VAL A 376 0.58 14.32 12.54
CA VAL A 376 -0.04 15.36 13.37
C VAL A 376 0.97 16.44 13.79
N GLY A 377 2.21 16.03 14.09
CA GLY A 377 3.30 16.92 14.47
C GLY A 377 3.93 17.68 13.30
N THR A 378 3.63 17.35 12.04
CA THR A 378 4.19 18.02 10.85
C THR A 378 3.16 18.57 9.88
N MET A 379 1.87 18.30 10.08
CA MET A 379 0.82 18.90 9.26
C MET A 379 0.82 20.44 9.40
N PRO A 380 0.37 21.17 8.36
CA PRO A 380 0.42 22.64 8.29
C PRO A 380 -0.18 23.37 9.50
#